data_AF-M7N2F1-F1
#
_entry.id   AF-M7N2F1-F1
#
_cell.length_a   1.000
_cell.length_b   1.000
_cell.length_c   1.000
_cell.angle_alpha   90.00
_cell.angle_beta   90.00
_cell.angle_gamma   90.00
#
_symmetry.space_group_name_H-M   'P 1'
#
loop_
_entity.id
_entity.type
_entity.pdbx_description
1 polymer ?
#
loop_
_entity_poly.entity_id
_entity_poly.type
_entity_poly.pdbx_seq_one_letter_code
_entity_poly.pdbx_strand_id
1 'polypeptide(L)'
;MTDNKTIIRQLRLAATLLELHGENQFKIRSYVNAVFPLERLNEPLHQLSLQEISAIQGIGKSIAANIQEILERGSFGLLEELLAKTPHGVLRMLSIKGLGPKKVAQIWQEVGITDPEALLQACKENKLAKVKGFGAKTQETIKEALLFARENEGRLRYADLLPQAEKLRELLRQHFPLTEWAGEMRRCLEVINSLCFVVGHQQAQEVWEVLNGLEELESNTPCCGPYAWRGQLRDSKLPLEVHVTDPTTFASQLLVLTGSDAHIGTPLPNGQTLLQLACATPYPSEEALYEAAGLPYIPAELREGLGELELAAEEKLPRLIEYADLTGSLHNHTTYSDGKNTLREMAAYCRDMGLQYLGISDHSQSAYYAGGLQIEQVRKQHREIDALNQEMAPFRIFKGIESDILADGSLDYPMDQLAEFDFVVASIHANLNMSLEKATERLLTAIATPFTTMLGHPTGRLLLRRAGYPIDHKAVIDACARHGVIIEVNANPWRLDLDWRWLSYAQEQGVMISINPDAHETAGFHDMYFGTLVARKGGLTAERCFNAQPLEAIASHFEARKQKALQQL
;
A
#
# COMPACT_ATOMS: atom_id res chain seq x y z
N MET A 1 21.42 10.88 -7.71
CA MET A 1 21.18 12.26 -7.24
C MET A 1 20.19 12.20 -6.09
N THR A 2 20.36 13.04 -5.06
CA THR A 2 19.50 13.03 -3.88
C THR A 2 18.15 13.66 -4.21
N ASP A 3 17.08 12.86 -4.17
CA ASP A 3 15.71 13.34 -4.38
C ASP A 3 15.21 14.19 -3.20
N ASN A 4 14.28 15.11 -3.46
CA ASN A 4 13.64 15.98 -2.46
C ASN A 4 13.03 15.13 -1.32
N LYS A 5 12.43 13.98 -1.64
CA LYS A 5 11.87 13.05 -0.65
C LYS A 5 12.94 12.55 0.33
N THR A 6 14.17 12.34 -0.13
CA THR A 6 15.29 11.91 0.73
C THR A 6 15.71 13.02 1.70
N ILE A 7 15.80 14.27 1.23
CA ILE A 7 16.13 15.44 2.06
C ILE A 7 15.07 15.63 3.15
N ILE A 8 13.80 15.61 2.76
CA ILE A 8 12.66 15.75 3.67
C ILE A 8 12.66 14.65 4.72
N ARG A 9 12.92 13.39 4.33
CA ARG A 9 13.03 12.26 5.25
C ARG A 9 14.12 12.48 6.30
N GLN A 10 15.28 12.99 5.89
CA GLN A 10 16.38 13.29 6.81
C GLN A 10 16.05 14.43 7.78
N LEU A 11 15.39 15.50 7.30
CA LEU A 11 14.95 16.60 8.16
C LEU A 11 13.86 16.17 9.16
N ARG A 12 12.90 15.32 8.74
CA ARG A 12 11.90 14.70 9.62
C ARG A 12 12.56 13.82 10.68
N LEU A 13 13.55 13.02 10.29
CA LEU A 13 14.31 12.20 11.23
C LEU A 13 15.07 13.08 12.24
N ALA A 14 15.72 14.15 11.79
CA ALA A 14 16.41 15.09 12.67
C ALA A 14 15.43 15.76 13.65
N ALA A 15 14.25 16.20 13.21
CA ALA A 15 13.23 16.74 14.10
C ALA A 15 12.82 15.74 15.20
N THR A 16 12.63 14.47 14.81
CA THR A 16 12.29 13.37 15.72
C THR A 16 13.39 13.12 16.74
N LEU A 17 14.65 13.12 16.31
CA LEU A 17 15.81 12.91 17.18
C LEU A 17 16.06 14.11 18.11
N LEU A 18 15.88 15.34 17.63
CA LEU A 18 15.94 16.53 18.49
C LEU A 18 14.89 16.44 19.61
N GLU A 19 13.67 16.00 19.30
CA GLU A 19 12.63 15.79 20.31
C GLU A 19 12.99 14.64 21.27
N LEU A 20 13.57 13.54 20.76
CA LEU A 20 14.04 12.42 21.59
C LEU A 20 15.11 12.85 22.61
N HIS A 21 16.06 13.67 22.18
CA HIS A 21 17.16 14.17 23.02
C HIS A 21 16.75 15.35 23.91
N GLY A 22 15.49 15.80 23.86
CA GLY A 22 15.00 16.90 24.68
C GLY A 22 15.62 18.26 24.32
N GLU A 23 16.02 18.43 23.06
CA GLU A 23 16.62 19.66 22.55
C GLU A 23 15.64 20.83 22.56
N ASN A 24 16.16 22.03 22.29
CA ASN A 24 15.39 23.26 22.36
C ASN A 24 14.12 23.23 21.49
N GLN A 25 12.95 23.54 22.08
CA GLN A 25 11.65 23.53 21.38
C GLN A 25 11.60 24.42 20.13
N PHE A 26 12.33 25.54 20.12
CA PHE A 26 12.42 26.40 18.94
C PHE A 26 13.16 25.70 17.80
N LYS A 27 14.24 24.97 18.08
CA LYS A 27 14.96 24.18 17.06
C LYS A 27 14.06 23.08 16.50
N ILE A 28 13.40 22.31 17.35
CA ILE A 28 12.47 21.25 16.92
C ILE A 28 11.40 21.84 16.00
N ARG A 29 10.75 22.93 16.42
CA ARG A 29 9.74 23.63 15.61
C ARG A 29 10.30 24.13 14.28
N SER A 30 11.53 24.64 14.24
CA SER A 30 12.15 25.08 12.99
C SER A 30 12.30 23.93 11.98
N TYR A 31 12.75 22.75 12.41
CA TYR A 31 12.83 21.58 11.50
C TYR A 31 11.45 21.08 11.08
N VAL A 32 10.50 20.99 12.01
CA VAL A 32 9.11 20.58 11.69
C VAL A 32 8.47 21.56 10.70
N ASN A 33 8.64 22.86 10.92
CA ASN A 33 8.10 23.90 10.06
C ASN A 33 8.79 23.98 8.69
N ALA A 34 10.05 23.56 8.59
CA ALA A 34 10.78 23.54 7.33
C ALA A 34 10.36 22.37 6.43
N VAL A 35 9.84 21.27 6.98
CA VAL A 35 9.38 20.10 6.21
C VAL A 35 8.17 20.45 5.34
N PHE A 36 7.19 21.16 5.88
CA PHE A 36 5.94 21.50 5.18
C PHE A 36 6.13 22.28 3.85
N PRO A 37 6.89 23.39 3.79
CA PRO A 37 7.11 24.10 2.53
C PRO A 37 7.94 23.27 1.54
N LEU A 38 8.87 22.44 2.02
CA LEU A 38 9.66 21.54 1.16
C LEU A 38 8.81 20.45 0.52
N GLU A 39 7.78 19.96 1.21
CA GLU A 39 6.86 18.95 0.67
C GLU A 39 5.95 19.46 -0.44
N ARG A 40 5.77 20.79 -0.50
CA ARG A 40 5.00 21.49 -1.54
C ARG A 40 5.89 22.03 -2.66
N LEU A 41 7.20 21.85 -2.56
CA LEU A 41 8.15 22.33 -3.56
C LEU A 41 8.16 21.35 -4.75
N ASN A 42 7.70 21.81 -5.90
CA ASN A 42 7.72 21.04 -7.15
C ASN A 42 9.10 21.05 -7.83
N GLU A 43 9.93 22.05 -7.52
CA GLU A 43 11.27 22.19 -8.09
C GLU A 43 12.28 21.28 -7.37
N PRO A 44 13.19 20.60 -8.10
CA PRO A 44 14.22 19.80 -7.45
C PRO A 44 15.20 20.68 -6.65
N LEU A 45 15.38 20.39 -5.36
CA LEU A 45 16.25 21.15 -4.46
C LEU A 45 17.71 21.18 -4.93
N HIS A 46 18.15 20.17 -5.68
CA HIS A 46 19.50 20.12 -6.26
C HIS A 46 19.74 21.18 -7.34
N GLN A 47 18.68 21.82 -7.85
CA GLN A 47 18.76 22.90 -8.85
C GLN A 47 18.74 24.29 -8.23
N LEU A 48 18.43 24.39 -6.93
CA LEU A 48 18.34 25.66 -6.21
C LEU A 48 19.64 26.01 -5.50
N SER A 49 20.00 27.29 -5.54
CA SER A 49 21.11 27.85 -4.77
C SER A 49 20.74 27.99 -3.28
N LEU A 50 21.76 28.12 -2.42
CA LEU A 50 21.57 28.36 -0.99
C LEU A 50 20.70 29.60 -0.70
N GLN A 51 20.79 30.63 -1.53
CA GLN A 51 19.99 31.86 -1.39
C GLN A 51 18.52 31.61 -1.70
N GLU A 52 18.24 30.84 -2.75
CA GLU A 52 16.88 30.45 -3.14
C GLU A 52 16.26 29.53 -2.08
N ILE A 53 17.01 28.55 -1.57
CA ILE A 53 16.55 27.67 -0.49
C ILE A 53 16.27 28.47 0.79
N SER A 54 17.12 29.45 1.14
CA SER A 54 16.92 30.31 2.30
C SER A 54 15.77 31.31 2.13
N ALA A 55 15.33 31.58 0.90
CA ALA A 55 14.21 32.47 0.61
C ALA A 55 12.85 31.76 0.80
N ILE A 56 12.83 30.43 0.87
CA ILE A 56 11.61 29.65 1.11
C ILE A 56 11.09 29.98 2.52
N GLN A 57 9.84 30.45 2.59
CA GLN A 57 9.19 30.79 3.84
C GLN A 57 9.14 29.59 4.78
N GLY A 58 9.74 29.73 5.98
CA GLY A 58 9.86 28.65 6.96
C GLY A 58 11.23 27.97 7.00
N ILE A 59 12.12 28.25 6.03
CA ILE A 59 13.50 27.76 6.00
C ILE A 59 14.45 28.86 6.45
N GLY A 60 15.04 28.69 7.63
CA GLY A 60 16.10 29.57 8.10
C GLY A 60 17.47 29.24 7.48
N LYS A 61 18.42 30.18 7.54
CA LYS A 61 19.80 30.02 7.03
C LYS A 61 20.49 28.72 7.48
N SER A 62 20.27 28.30 8.73
CA SER A 62 20.84 27.06 9.26
C SER A 62 20.26 25.80 8.62
N ILE A 63 18.95 25.78 8.33
CA ILE A 63 18.31 24.63 7.67
C ILE A 63 18.70 24.60 6.20
N ALA A 64 18.76 25.76 5.54
CA ALA A 64 19.25 25.86 4.17
C ALA A 64 20.68 25.33 4.01
N ALA A 65 21.57 25.66 4.96
CA ALA A 65 22.93 25.09 4.98
C ALA A 65 22.93 23.56 5.14
N ASN A 66 22.08 23.01 6.02
CA ASN A 66 21.95 21.56 6.16
C ASN A 66 21.40 20.89 4.89
N ILE A 67 20.45 21.52 4.19
CA ILE A 67 19.94 21.01 2.91
C ILE A 67 21.07 20.96 1.87
N GLN A 68 21.91 21.98 1.82
CA GLN A 68 23.08 22.00 0.95
C GLN A 68 24.08 20.89 1.32
N GLU A 69 24.35 20.66 2.60
CA GLU A 69 25.19 19.52 3.04
C GLU A 69 24.61 18.17 2.59
N ILE A 70 23.28 17.98 2.69
CA ILE A 70 22.62 16.76 2.20
C ILE A 70 22.80 16.59 0.69
N LEU A 71 22.75 17.68 -0.08
CA LEU A 71 22.95 17.64 -1.53
C LEU A 71 24.39 17.28 -1.91
N GLU A 72 25.38 17.79 -1.17
CA GLU A 72 26.81 17.58 -1.45
C GLU A 72 27.33 16.23 -0.94
N ARG A 73 26.92 15.82 0.27
CA ARG A 73 27.48 14.68 1.01
C ARG A 73 26.48 13.54 1.24
N GLY A 74 25.21 13.75 0.92
CA GLY A 74 24.13 12.80 1.19
C GLY A 74 23.57 12.86 2.61
N SER A 75 24.16 13.65 3.51
CA SER A 75 23.79 13.81 4.92
C SER A 75 24.32 15.14 5.48
N PHE A 76 23.95 15.50 6.72
CA PHE A 76 24.42 16.73 7.39
C PHE A 76 24.86 16.46 8.84
N GLY A 77 25.80 17.27 9.32
CA GLY A 77 26.56 16.96 10.55
C GLY A 77 25.71 16.78 11.82
N LEU A 78 24.66 17.58 11.99
CA LEU A 78 23.77 17.47 13.17
C LEU A 78 23.02 16.13 13.19
N LEU A 79 22.56 15.63 12.04
CA LEU A 79 21.85 14.35 11.97
C LEU A 79 22.80 13.20 12.33
N GLU A 80 24.02 13.22 11.81
CA GLU A 80 25.05 12.21 12.12
C GLU A 80 25.42 12.20 13.60
N GLU A 81 25.57 13.39 14.21
CA GLU A 81 25.83 13.52 15.64
C GLU A 81 24.68 12.91 16.47
N LEU A 82 23.43 13.23 16.12
CA LEU A 82 22.26 12.70 16.82
C LEU A 82 22.13 11.17 16.63
N LEU A 83 22.41 10.66 15.44
CA LEU A 83 22.43 9.22 15.16
C LEU A 83 23.52 8.51 15.97
N ALA A 84 24.73 9.08 16.05
CA ALA A 84 25.82 8.52 16.83
C ALA A 84 25.52 8.47 18.34
N LYS A 85 24.77 9.45 18.86
CA LYS A 85 24.32 9.48 20.26
C LYS A 85 23.12 8.57 20.55
N THR A 86 22.43 8.07 19.51
CA THR A 86 21.20 7.29 19.68
C THR A 86 21.48 5.80 19.46
N PRO A 87 21.24 4.94 20.46
CA PRO A 87 21.42 3.49 20.27
C PRO A 87 20.53 2.96 19.13
N HIS A 88 21.03 1.99 18.36
CA HIS A 88 20.29 1.43 17.22
C HIS A 88 18.93 0.85 17.62
N GLY A 89 18.84 0.23 18.79
CA GLY A 89 17.56 -0.27 19.31
C GLY A 89 16.55 0.83 19.65
N VAL A 90 17.00 2.02 20.03
CA VAL A 90 16.13 3.20 20.26
C VAL A 90 15.60 3.75 18.93
N LEU A 91 16.43 3.76 17.88
CA LEU A 91 15.98 4.08 16.52
C LEU A 91 14.93 3.09 16.03
N ARG A 92 15.11 1.78 16.30
CA ARG A 92 14.09 0.76 16.01
C ARG A 92 12.80 1.00 16.79
N MET A 93 12.85 1.48 18.03
CA MET A 93 11.63 1.81 18.78
C MET A 93 10.87 3.01 18.18
N LEU A 94 11.59 4.01 17.64
CA LEU A 94 10.98 5.19 16.98
C LEU A 94 10.25 4.86 15.68
N SER A 95 10.62 3.77 14.99
CA SER A 95 9.93 3.35 13.76
C SER A 95 8.61 2.62 14.04
N ILE A 96 8.36 2.20 15.28
CA ILE A 96 7.14 1.48 15.66
C ILE A 96 5.97 2.46 15.79
N LYS A 97 4.92 2.24 14.99
CA LYS A 97 3.74 3.09 15.01
C LYS A 97 3.09 3.09 16.41
N GLY A 98 2.84 4.28 16.96
CA GLY A 98 2.24 4.46 18.29
C GLY A 98 3.25 4.82 19.39
N LEU A 99 4.55 4.68 19.12
CA LEU A 99 5.66 5.13 19.97
C LEU A 99 6.24 6.44 19.42
N GLY A 100 5.72 7.57 19.91
CA GLY A 100 6.27 8.89 19.57
C GLY A 100 7.59 9.18 20.32
N PRO A 101 8.41 10.14 19.83
CA PRO A 101 9.72 10.46 20.39
C PRO A 101 9.72 10.74 21.89
N LYS A 102 8.71 11.42 22.44
CA LYS A 102 8.58 11.64 23.89
C LYS A 102 8.45 10.35 24.71
N LYS A 103 7.64 9.39 24.22
CA LYS A 103 7.45 8.10 24.89
C LYS A 103 8.73 7.27 24.83
N VAL A 104 9.39 7.26 23.67
CA VAL A 104 10.65 6.54 23.48
C VAL A 104 11.76 7.16 24.36
N ALA A 105 11.82 8.48 24.45
CA ALA A 105 12.74 9.18 25.36
C ALA A 105 12.50 8.76 26.82
N GLN A 106 11.24 8.69 27.25
CA GLN A 106 10.89 8.26 28.60
C GLN A 106 11.27 6.80 28.86
N ILE A 107 10.99 5.90 27.92
CA ILE A 107 11.38 4.48 27.99
C ILE A 107 12.90 4.33 28.09
N TRP A 108 13.63 5.10 27.29
CA TRP A 108 15.09 5.04 27.27
C TRP A 108 15.71 5.65 28.52
N GLN A 109 15.29 6.86 28.93
CA GLN A 109 15.92 7.62 30.01
C GLN A 109 15.43 7.23 31.41
N GLU A 110 14.14 6.96 31.60
CA GLU A 110 13.58 6.63 32.92
C GLU A 110 13.61 5.13 33.20
N VAL A 111 13.40 4.29 32.19
CA VAL A 111 13.31 2.82 32.35
C VAL A 111 14.62 2.12 31.96
N GLY A 112 15.49 2.78 31.20
CA GLY A 112 16.78 2.23 30.78
C GLY A 112 16.68 1.20 29.65
N ILE A 113 15.56 1.14 28.94
CA ILE A 113 15.34 0.17 27.87
C ILE A 113 15.86 0.75 26.55
N THR A 114 16.77 0.04 25.89
CA THR A 114 17.44 0.51 24.67
C THR A 114 17.10 -0.32 23.43
N ASP A 115 16.29 -1.37 23.57
CA ASP A 115 15.93 -2.26 22.48
C ASP A 115 14.45 -2.72 22.52
N PRO A 116 13.84 -3.03 21.36
CA PRO A 116 12.46 -3.49 21.27
C PRO A 116 12.17 -4.80 22.02
N GLU A 117 13.11 -5.75 22.04
CA GLU A 117 12.93 -7.04 22.72
C GLU A 117 12.81 -6.87 24.25
N ALA A 118 13.66 -6.04 24.85
CA ALA A 118 13.61 -5.67 26.25
C ALA A 118 12.34 -4.86 26.57
N LEU A 119 11.89 -3.99 25.65
CA LEU A 119 10.61 -3.30 25.81
C LEU A 119 9.43 -4.28 25.82
N LEU A 120 9.44 -5.27 24.93
CA LEU A 120 8.41 -6.31 24.88
C LEU A 120 8.40 -7.14 26.17
N GLN A 121 9.57 -7.48 26.70
CA GLN A 121 9.70 -8.19 27.98
C GLN A 121 9.20 -7.33 29.16
N ALA A 122 9.54 -6.05 29.19
CA ALA A 122 9.05 -5.12 30.21
C ALA A 122 7.52 -4.95 30.17
N CYS A 123 6.91 -5.02 28.97
CA CYS A 123 5.46 -5.06 28.82
C CYS A 123 4.86 -6.37 29.37
N LYS A 124 5.46 -7.53 29.06
CA LYS A 124 5.02 -8.84 29.60
C LYS A 124 5.08 -8.90 31.12
N GLU A 125 6.08 -8.25 31.72
CA GLU A 125 6.28 -8.19 33.17
C GLU A 125 5.47 -7.09 33.88
N ASN A 126 4.62 -6.35 33.16
CA ASN A 126 3.86 -5.21 33.68
C ASN A 126 4.71 -4.12 34.33
N LYS A 127 5.97 -3.99 33.90
CA LYS A 127 6.89 -2.95 34.38
C LYS A 127 6.55 -1.59 33.78
N LEU A 128 6.19 -1.56 32.49
CA LEU A 128 5.86 -0.33 31.79
C LEU A 128 4.56 0.30 32.33
N ALA A 129 3.59 -0.52 32.72
CA ALA A 129 2.32 -0.11 33.35
C ALA A 129 2.48 0.79 34.59
N LYS A 130 3.63 0.67 35.28
CA LYS A 130 3.95 1.39 36.52
C LYS A 130 4.60 2.76 36.25
N VAL A 131 5.01 3.04 35.01
CA VAL A 131 5.64 4.29 34.62
C VAL A 131 4.57 5.34 34.35
N LYS A 132 4.78 6.56 34.85
CA LYS A 132 3.84 7.67 34.67
C LYS A 132 3.62 7.95 33.18
N GLY A 133 2.38 7.88 32.71
CA GLY A 133 2.02 8.09 31.30
C GLY A 133 1.86 6.80 30.49
N PHE A 134 2.23 5.64 31.05
CA PHE A 134 2.09 4.33 30.43
C PHE A 134 1.10 3.45 31.21
N GLY A 135 -0.17 3.85 31.32
CA GLY A 135 -1.19 3.01 31.96
C GLY A 135 -1.37 1.65 31.25
N ALA A 136 -2.11 0.72 31.88
CA ALA A 136 -2.30 -0.65 31.39
C ALA A 136 -2.73 -0.74 29.92
N LYS A 137 -3.68 0.11 29.49
CA LYS A 137 -4.14 0.18 28.10
C LYS A 137 -3.02 0.59 27.12
N THR A 138 -2.21 1.58 27.50
CA THR A 138 -1.08 2.05 26.68
C THR A 138 -0.01 0.97 26.56
N GLN A 139 0.27 0.23 27.64
CA GLN A 139 1.21 -0.88 27.62
C GLN A 139 0.75 -1.98 26.66
N GLU A 140 -0.53 -2.36 26.69
CA GLU A 140 -1.04 -3.41 25.80
C GLU A 140 -0.94 -2.98 24.33
N THR A 141 -1.30 -1.74 24.00
CA THR A 141 -1.13 -1.20 22.64
C THR A 141 0.32 -1.19 22.18
N ILE A 142 1.28 -0.86 23.07
CA ILE A 142 2.71 -0.90 22.75
C ILE A 142 3.18 -2.35 22.52
N LYS A 143 2.72 -3.29 23.36
CA LYS A 143 3.04 -4.71 23.23
C LYS A 143 2.51 -5.30 21.92
N GLU A 144 1.27 -5.00 21.55
CA GLU A 144 0.69 -5.39 20.26
C GLU A 144 1.51 -4.83 19.09
N ALA A 145 1.90 -3.55 19.14
CA ALA A 145 2.71 -2.93 18.10
C ALA A 145 4.12 -3.56 17.98
N LEU A 146 4.74 -3.93 19.11
CA LEU A 146 6.03 -4.62 19.14
C LEU A 146 5.95 -6.04 18.57
N LEU A 147 4.92 -6.80 18.95
CA LEU A 147 4.68 -8.13 18.41
C LEU A 147 4.45 -8.06 16.90
N PHE A 148 3.64 -7.11 16.45
CA PHE A 148 3.39 -6.88 15.03
C PHE A 148 4.66 -6.49 14.27
N ALA A 149 5.49 -5.59 14.82
CA ALA A 149 6.75 -5.21 14.18
C ALA A 149 7.71 -6.40 14.07
N ARG A 150 7.80 -7.22 15.11
CA ARG A 150 8.64 -8.43 15.14
C ARG A 150 8.16 -9.50 14.16
N GLU A 151 6.85 -9.72 14.07
CA GLU A 151 6.26 -10.67 13.12
C GLU A 151 6.48 -10.28 11.65
N ASN A 152 6.72 -8.99 11.41
CA ASN A 152 6.92 -8.44 10.07
C ASN A 152 8.40 -8.10 9.76
N GLU A 153 9.32 -8.45 10.66
CA GLU A 153 10.76 -8.28 10.41
C GLU A 153 11.20 -9.15 9.22
N GLY A 154 12.04 -8.59 8.34
CA GLY A 154 12.51 -9.28 7.14
C GLY A 154 11.47 -9.42 6.03
N ARG A 155 10.30 -8.78 6.13
CA ARG A 155 9.29 -8.72 5.07
C ARG A 155 9.32 -7.38 4.36
N LEU A 156 8.98 -7.38 3.07
CA LEU A 156 8.84 -6.16 2.28
C LEU A 156 7.48 -6.10 1.58
N ARG A 157 6.99 -4.89 1.32
CA ARG A 157 5.81 -4.71 0.47
C ARG A 157 6.21 -4.92 -0.98
N TYR A 158 5.33 -5.49 -1.78
CA TYR A 158 5.58 -5.72 -3.20
C TYR A 158 6.15 -4.48 -3.91
N ALA A 159 5.52 -3.32 -3.71
CA ALA A 159 5.92 -2.07 -4.34
C ALA A 159 7.31 -1.58 -3.93
N ASP A 160 7.73 -1.82 -2.69
CA ASP A 160 9.07 -1.44 -2.22
C ASP A 160 10.16 -2.34 -2.81
N LEU A 161 9.83 -3.64 -2.98
CA LEU A 161 10.74 -4.63 -3.50
C LEU A 161 10.89 -4.56 -5.02
N LEU A 162 9.82 -4.20 -5.74
CA LEU A 162 9.74 -4.28 -7.20
C LEU A 162 10.96 -3.64 -7.92
N PRO A 163 11.41 -2.41 -7.61
CA PRO A 163 12.56 -1.82 -8.31
C PRO A 163 13.86 -2.61 -8.10
N GLN A 164 14.08 -3.12 -6.89
CA GLN A 164 15.28 -3.91 -6.57
C GLN A 164 15.22 -5.31 -7.19
N ALA A 165 14.05 -5.95 -7.14
CA ALA A 165 13.82 -7.26 -7.76
C ALA A 165 13.95 -7.21 -9.28
N GLU A 166 13.46 -6.15 -9.92
CA GLU A 166 13.62 -5.94 -11.37
C GLU A 166 15.10 -5.76 -11.75
N LYS A 167 15.84 -4.91 -11.02
CA LYS A 167 17.28 -4.74 -11.24
C LYS A 167 18.04 -6.06 -11.13
N LEU A 168 17.73 -6.87 -10.12
CA LEU A 168 18.33 -8.19 -9.95
C LEU A 168 17.92 -9.15 -11.07
N ARG A 169 16.65 -9.14 -11.48
CA ARG A 169 16.15 -9.94 -12.61
C ARG A 169 16.89 -9.59 -13.89
N GLU A 170 17.01 -8.31 -14.23
CA GLU A 170 17.72 -7.86 -15.43
C GLU A 170 19.20 -8.28 -15.40
N LEU A 171 19.87 -8.11 -14.26
CA LEU A 171 21.27 -8.51 -14.10
C LEU A 171 21.46 -10.03 -14.26
N LEU A 172 20.55 -10.84 -13.68
CA LEU A 172 20.57 -12.29 -13.87
C LEU A 172 20.27 -12.67 -15.33
N ARG A 173 19.30 -12.03 -15.99
CA ARG A 173 18.97 -12.30 -17.40
C ARG A 173 20.10 -11.96 -18.37
N GLN A 174 20.95 -10.98 -18.03
CA GLN A 174 22.14 -10.66 -18.81
C GLN A 174 23.17 -11.80 -18.82
N HIS A 175 23.31 -12.53 -17.71
CA HIS A 175 24.24 -13.65 -17.58
C HIS A 175 23.58 -14.99 -17.96
N PHE A 176 22.31 -15.15 -17.61
CA PHE A 176 21.51 -16.37 -17.73
C PHE A 176 20.15 -16.03 -18.36
N PRO A 177 20.02 -16.09 -19.70
CA PRO A 177 18.82 -15.61 -20.40
C PRO A 177 17.52 -16.26 -19.94
N LEU A 178 17.57 -17.53 -19.53
CA LEU A 178 16.44 -18.28 -19.00
C LEU A 178 16.32 -18.05 -17.48
N THR A 179 15.98 -16.83 -17.08
CA THR A 179 15.75 -16.47 -15.68
C THR A 179 14.39 -15.80 -15.50
N GLU A 180 13.64 -16.22 -14.49
CA GLU A 180 12.41 -15.56 -14.06
C GLU A 180 12.25 -15.63 -12.54
N TRP A 181 11.56 -14.66 -11.93
CA TRP A 181 11.18 -14.79 -10.53
C TRP A 181 10.04 -15.80 -10.37
N ALA A 182 9.97 -16.45 -9.21
CA ALA A 182 8.92 -17.38 -8.82
C ALA A 182 8.32 -16.96 -7.47
N GLY A 183 7.61 -17.88 -6.82
CA GLY A 183 7.05 -17.69 -5.49
C GLY A 183 6.13 -16.49 -5.39
N GLU A 184 6.23 -15.81 -4.24
CA GLU A 184 5.29 -14.77 -3.83
C GLU A 184 5.30 -13.54 -4.74
N MET A 185 6.47 -13.19 -5.27
CA MET A 185 6.64 -12.09 -6.21
C MET A 185 5.88 -12.37 -7.52
N ARG A 186 5.98 -13.61 -8.04
CA ARG A 186 5.29 -13.98 -9.28
C ARG A 186 3.78 -14.09 -9.10
N ARG A 187 3.32 -14.49 -7.91
CA ARG A 187 1.90 -14.46 -7.54
C ARG A 187 1.42 -13.07 -7.12
N CYS A 188 2.27 -12.04 -7.14
CA CYS A 188 1.94 -10.66 -6.78
C CYS A 188 1.43 -10.45 -5.35
N LEU A 189 1.89 -11.22 -4.35
CA LEU A 189 1.48 -11.01 -2.96
C LEU A 189 1.79 -9.59 -2.50
N GLU A 190 0.87 -8.98 -1.76
CA GLU A 190 0.98 -7.62 -1.23
C GLU A 190 2.19 -7.42 -0.30
N VAL A 191 2.58 -8.50 0.37
CA VAL A 191 3.75 -8.61 1.25
C VAL A 191 4.56 -9.82 0.83
N ILE A 192 5.85 -9.62 0.64
CA ILE A 192 6.83 -10.62 0.25
C ILE A 192 7.67 -11.00 1.48
N ASN A 193 7.66 -12.28 1.80
CA ASN A 193 8.43 -12.95 2.84
C ASN A 193 9.75 -13.50 2.29
N SER A 194 9.79 -13.90 1.02
CA SER A 194 11.03 -14.29 0.35
C SER A 194 10.99 -13.99 -1.14
N LEU A 195 12.11 -13.56 -1.68
CA LEU A 195 12.31 -13.42 -3.11
C LEU A 195 12.82 -14.75 -3.67
N CYS A 196 12.20 -15.26 -4.73
CA CYS A 196 12.56 -16.52 -5.34
C CYS A 196 12.85 -16.32 -6.83
N PHE A 197 13.93 -16.89 -7.34
CA PHE A 197 14.25 -16.97 -8.77
C PHE A 197 14.46 -18.40 -9.22
N VAL A 198 14.14 -18.65 -10.48
CA VAL A 198 14.49 -19.87 -11.21
C VAL A 198 15.40 -19.49 -12.36
N VAL A 199 16.52 -20.20 -12.47
CA VAL A 199 17.53 -20.02 -13.50
C VAL A 199 17.70 -21.34 -14.24
N GLY A 200 17.39 -21.35 -15.53
CA GLY A 200 17.62 -22.48 -16.42
C GLY A 200 19.06 -22.49 -16.90
N HIS A 201 19.93 -23.21 -16.21
CA HIS A 201 21.36 -23.30 -16.51
C HIS A 201 21.94 -24.65 -16.08
N GLN A 202 22.91 -25.17 -16.84
CA GLN A 202 23.52 -26.48 -16.54
C GLN A 202 24.53 -26.42 -15.40
N GLN A 203 25.19 -25.28 -15.20
CA GLN A 203 26.27 -25.13 -14.24
C GLN A 203 25.90 -24.14 -13.15
N ALA A 204 25.33 -24.66 -12.08
CA ALA A 204 24.90 -23.81 -11.00
C ALA A 204 26.08 -23.03 -10.36
N GLN A 205 27.31 -23.56 -10.39
CA GLN A 205 28.55 -22.90 -9.90
C GLN A 205 28.72 -21.48 -10.42
N GLU A 206 28.48 -21.28 -11.71
CA GLU A 206 28.57 -19.98 -12.37
C GLU A 206 27.53 -18.99 -11.81
N VAL A 207 26.34 -19.48 -11.46
CA VAL A 207 25.28 -18.67 -10.84
C VAL A 207 25.67 -18.24 -9.42
N TRP A 208 26.24 -19.14 -8.60
CA TRP A 208 26.72 -18.75 -7.26
C TRP A 208 27.84 -17.71 -7.34
N GLU A 209 28.76 -17.81 -8.31
CA GLU A 209 29.85 -16.84 -8.49
C GLU A 209 29.33 -15.43 -8.77
N VAL A 210 28.35 -15.31 -9.67
CA VAL A 210 27.69 -14.01 -9.95
C VAL A 210 26.99 -13.48 -8.69
N LEU A 211 26.17 -14.31 -8.03
CA LEU A 211 25.40 -13.88 -6.85
C LEU A 211 26.29 -13.47 -5.66
N ASN A 212 27.36 -14.23 -5.41
CA ASN A 212 28.29 -13.93 -4.32
C ASN A 212 29.16 -12.70 -4.59
N GLY A 213 29.28 -12.28 -5.85
CA GLY A 213 29.97 -11.05 -6.24
C GLY A 213 29.14 -9.77 -6.01
N LEU A 214 27.84 -9.88 -5.71
CA LEU A 214 26.96 -8.74 -5.52
C LEU A 214 27.04 -8.21 -4.08
N GLU A 215 27.47 -6.96 -3.91
CA GLU A 215 27.55 -6.30 -2.60
C GLU A 215 26.18 -6.20 -1.90
N GLU A 216 25.11 -6.10 -2.68
CA GLU A 216 23.72 -5.97 -2.19
C GLU A 216 23.18 -7.27 -1.57
N LEU A 217 23.86 -8.40 -1.82
CA LEU A 217 23.47 -9.72 -1.33
C LEU A 217 24.40 -10.18 -0.20
N GLU A 218 23.82 -10.94 0.73
CA GLU A 218 24.53 -11.64 1.77
C GLU A 218 24.22 -13.13 1.63
N SER A 219 25.22 -13.93 1.26
CA SER A 219 25.04 -15.37 1.10
C SER A 219 24.92 -16.08 2.45
N ASN A 220 24.06 -17.08 2.50
CA ASN A 220 23.94 -17.99 3.63
C ASN A 220 24.51 -19.35 3.22
N THR A 221 25.84 -19.41 3.07
CA THR A 221 26.57 -20.59 2.56
C THR A 221 26.17 -21.91 3.22
N PRO A 222 25.95 -22.00 4.54
CA PRO A 222 25.49 -23.24 5.19
C PRO A 222 24.12 -23.75 4.69
N CYS A 223 23.28 -22.88 4.14
CA CYS A 223 21.94 -23.21 3.64
C CYS A 223 21.89 -23.36 2.11
N CYS A 224 23.01 -23.16 1.40
CA CYS A 224 23.11 -23.43 -0.03
C CYS A 224 23.12 -24.94 -0.29
N GLY A 225 22.26 -25.38 -1.21
CA GLY A 225 22.23 -26.76 -1.72
C GLY A 225 22.89 -26.87 -3.09
N PRO A 226 23.00 -28.08 -3.66
CA PRO A 226 23.64 -28.32 -4.96
C PRO A 226 22.89 -27.71 -6.16
N TYR A 227 21.67 -27.22 -5.96
CA TYR A 227 20.83 -26.59 -7.00
C TYR A 227 20.08 -25.36 -6.48
N ALA A 228 20.38 -24.89 -5.26
CA ALA A 228 19.69 -23.76 -4.66
C ALA A 228 20.69 -22.88 -3.90
N TRP A 229 20.87 -21.65 -4.38
CA TRP A 229 21.55 -20.58 -3.65
C TRP A 229 20.57 -19.98 -2.64
N ARG A 230 21.00 -19.77 -1.41
CA ARG A 230 20.21 -19.10 -0.36
C ARG A 230 21.01 -18.00 0.29
N GLY A 231 20.36 -16.88 0.50
CA GLY A 231 20.93 -15.71 1.15
C GLY A 231 19.84 -14.71 1.50
N GLN A 232 20.21 -13.44 1.59
CA GLN A 232 19.29 -12.36 1.89
C GLN A 232 19.76 -11.05 1.25
N LEU A 233 18.82 -10.13 1.07
CA LEU A 233 19.13 -8.74 0.74
C LEU A 233 19.76 -8.06 1.95
N ARG A 234 20.90 -7.39 1.77
CA ARG A 234 21.70 -6.85 2.89
C ARG A 234 20.94 -5.82 3.73
N ASP A 235 20.21 -4.92 3.06
CA ASP A 235 19.54 -3.77 3.67
C ASP A 235 18.23 -4.13 4.36
N SER A 236 17.39 -4.95 3.70
CA SER A 236 16.06 -5.31 4.20
C SER A 236 16.05 -6.61 5.00
N LYS A 237 17.11 -7.40 4.92
CA LYS A 237 17.18 -8.78 5.45
C LYS A 237 16.11 -9.71 4.88
N LEU A 238 15.52 -9.36 3.73
CA LEU A 238 14.58 -10.22 3.02
C LEU A 238 15.32 -11.47 2.52
N PRO A 239 14.87 -12.69 2.86
CA PRO A 239 15.40 -13.92 2.30
C PRO A 239 15.33 -13.95 0.77
N LEU A 240 16.39 -14.45 0.15
CA LEU A 240 16.50 -14.66 -1.29
C LEU A 240 16.90 -16.10 -1.57
N GLU A 241 16.11 -16.77 -2.42
CA GLU A 241 16.43 -18.10 -2.96
C GLU A 241 16.56 -18.06 -4.48
N VAL A 242 17.64 -18.63 -5.01
CA VAL A 242 17.82 -18.78 -6.46
C VAL A 242 18.02 -20.26 -6.76
N HIS A 243 17.05 -20.84 -7.47
CA HIS A 243 17.02 -22.24 -7.85
C HIS A 243 17.56 -22.40 -9.26
N VAL A 244 18.53 -23.30 -9.44
CA VAL A 244 19.11 -23.61 -10.75
C VAL A 244 18.59 -24.96 -11.22
N THR A 245 18.12 -25.01 -12.47
CA THR A 245 17.52 -26.20 -13.07
C THR A 245 17.98 -26.37 -14.51
N ASP A 246 17.85 -27.58 -15.06
CA ASP A 246 18.14 -27.79 -16.47
C ASP A 246 17.17 -26.97 -17.33
N PRO A 247 17.62 -26.35 -18.43
CA PRO A 247 16.75 -25.58 -19.32
C PRO A 247 15.50 -26.34 -19.79
N THR A 248 15.58 -27.67 -19.93
CA THR A 248 14.44 -28.51 -20.34
C THR A 248 13.38 -28.67 -19.26
N THR A 249 13.73 -28.54 -17.97
CA THR A 249 12.82 -28.63 -16.83
C THR A 249 12.43 -27.28 -16.25
N PHE A 250 12.90 -26.18 -16.86
CA PHE A 250 12.68 -24.82 -16.38
C PHE A 250 11.20 -24.49 -16.15
N ALA A 251 10.33 -24.80 -17.11
CA ALA A 251 8.91 -24.48 -16.99
C ALA A 251 8.23 -25.25 -15.85
N SER A 252 8.55 -26.55 -15.69
CA SER A 252 8.05 -27.37 -14.58
C SER A 252 8.50 -26.82 -13.24
N GLN A 253 9.79 -26.48 -13.10
CA GLN A 253 10.35 -25.96 -11.86
C GLN A 253 9.80 -24.56 -11.54
N LEU A 254 9.61 -23.72 -12.55
CA LEU A 254 8.98 -22.41 -12.42
C LEU A 254 7.55 -22.53 -11.90
N LEU A 255 6.74 -23.45 -12.45
CA LEU A 255 5.37 -23.67 -11.97
C LEU A 255 5.35 -24.13 -10.51
N VAL A 256 6.19 -25.12 -10.17
CA VAL A 256 6.26 -25.69 -8.82
C VAL A 256 6.69 -24.64 -7.79
N LEU A 257 7.71 -23.84 -8.09
CA LEU A 257 8.17 -22.78 -7.19
C LEU A 257 7.26 -21.55 -7.19
N THR A 258 6.40 -21.40 -8.21
CA THR A 258 5.41 -20.32 -8.27
C THR A 258 4.14 -20.66 -7.52
N GLY A 259 3.61 -21.87 -7.66
CA GLY A 259 2.32 -22.24 -7.06
C GLY A 259 2.40 -22.29 -5.52
N SER A 260 1.27 -22.04 -4.86
CA SER A 260 1.14 -22.41 -3.45
C SER A 260 1.14 -23.94 -3.29
N ASP A 261 1.44 -24.43 -2.08
CA ASP A 261 1.35 -25.87 -1.77
C ASP A 261 -0.03 -26.44 -2.13
N ALA A 262 -1.09 -25.65 -1.89
CA ALA A 262 -2.45 -26.03 -2.24
C ALA A 262 -2.65 -26.10 -3.76
N HIS A 263 -2.12 -25.14 -4.52
CA HIS A 263 -2.23 -25.15 -5.98
C HIS A 263 -1.54 -26.36 -6.62
N ILE A 264 -0.32 -26.69 -6.17
CA ILE A 264 0.47 -27.77 -6.79
C ILE A 264 0.12 -29.16 -6.24
N GLY A 265 -0.43 -29.21 -5.02
CA GLY A 265 -0.68 -30.44 -4.26
C GLY A 265 -2.12 -30.95 -4.29
N THR A 266 -3.09 -30.14 -4.73
CA THR A 266 -4.49 -30.59 -4.84
C THR A 266 -4.64 -31.62 -5.96
N PRO A 267 -5.27 -32.79 -5.69
CA PRO A 267 -5.53 -33.79 -6.73
C PRO A 267 -6.51 -33.27 -7.78
N LEU A 268 -6.13 -33.42 -9.04
CA LEU A 268 -6.96 -33.11 -10.19
C LEU A 268 -7.97 -34.24 -10.46
N PRO A 269 -8.98 -34.04 -11.33
CA PRO A 269 -9.96 -35.08 -11.67
C PRO A 269 -9.35 -36.40 -12.21
N ASN A 270 -8.13 -36.33 -12.77
CA ASN A 270 -7.37 -37.50 -13.23
C ASN A 270 -6.62 -38.25 -12.10
N GLY A 271 -6.72 -37.77 -10.85
CA GLY A 271 -6.09 -38.36 -9.66
C GLY A 271 -4.63 -38.00 -9.44
N GLN A 272 -4.01 -37.22 -10.34
CA GLN A 272 -2.63 -36.73 -10.21
C GLN A 272 -2.61 -35.29 -9.68
N THR A 273 -1.46 -34.85 -9.19
CA THR A 273 -1.24 -33.44 -8.82
C THR A 273 -0.35 -32.74 -9.85
N LEU A 274 -0.41 -31.41 -9.93
CA LEU A 274 0.48 -30.63 -10.80
C LEU A 274 1.96 -30.87 -10.44
N LEU A 275 2.28 -31.03 -9.15
CA LEU A 275 3.62 -31.40 -8.71
C LEU A 275 4.07 -32.76 -9.26
N GLN A 276 3.20 -33.78 -9.20
CA GLN A 276 3.53 -35.10 -9.74
C GLN A 276 3.76 -35.06 -11.25
N LEU A 277 2.94 -34.32 -11.98
CA LEU A 277 3.11 -34.11 -13.42
C LEU A 277 4.42 -33.39 -13.73
N ALA A 278 4.71 -32.29 -13.01
CA ALA A 278 5.92 -31.50 -13.15
C ALA A 278 7.21 -32.34 -12.93
N CYS A 279 7.18 -33.29 -11.99
CA CYS A 279 8.30 -34.18 -11.69
C CYS A 279 8.41 -35.38 -12.64
N ALA A 280 7.34 -35.77 -13.33
CA ALA A 280 7.32 -36.98 -14.15
C ALA A 280 8.08 -36.81 -15.47
N THR A 281 7.89 -35.68 -16.15
CA THR A 281 8.51 -35.38 -17.44
C THR A 281 8.82 -33.89 -17.60
N PRO A 282 9.84 -33.51 -18.39
CA PRO A 282 10.08 -32.11 -18.75
C PRO A 282 8.98 -31.56 -19.67
N TYR A 283 8.58 -30.30 -19.47
CA TYR A 283 7.63 -29.60 -20.32
C TYR A 283 8.27 -28.34 -20.93
N PRO A 284 7.95 -28.01 -22.20
CA PRO A 284 8.52 -26.85 -22.86
C PRO A 284 7.96 -25.52 -22.33
N SER A 285 6.77 -25.53 -21.72
CA SER A 285 6.14 -24.35 -21.13
C SER A 285 5.17 -24.73 -20.00
N GLU A 286 4.72 -23.75 -19.23
CA GLU A 286 3.71 -23.99 -18.18
C GLU A 286 2.35 -24.34 -18.79
N GLU A 287 2.01 -23.76 -19.94
CA GLU A 287 0.79 -24.06 -20.70
C GLU A 287 0.75 -25.54 -21.10
N ALA A 288 1.86 -26.09 -21.58
CA ALA A 288 1.96 -27.51 -21.93
C ALA A 288 1.77 -28.43 -20.71
N LEU A 289 2.20 -27.98 -19.52
CA LEU A 289 1.99 -28.71 -18.27
C LEU A 289 0.51 -28.68 -17.86
N TYR A 290 -0.14 -27.52 -17.91
CA TYR A 290 -1.59 -27.42 -17.66
C TYR A 290 -2.40 -28.22 -18.68
N GLU A 291 -2.02 -28.20 -19.97
CA GLU A 291 -2.68 -28.99 -21.01
C GLU A 291 -2.56 -30.50 -20.73
N ALA A 292 -1.38 -30.98 -20.34
CA ALA A 292 -1.19 -32.37 -19.92
C ALA A 292 -1.99 -32.73 -18.66
N ALA A 293 -2.26 -31.74 -17.80
CA ALA A 293 -3.13 -31.85 -16.64
C ALA A 293 -4.63 -31.81 -16.98
N GLY A 294 -5.00 -31.52 -18.25
CA GLY A 294 -6.39 -31.35 -18.69
C GLY A 294 -7.00 -30.03 -18.24
N LEU A 295 -6.20 -29.00 -18.01
CA LEU A 295 -6.61 -27.68 -17.54
C LEU A 295 -6.19 -26.57 -18.51
N PRO A 296 -6.96 -25.47 -18.62
CA PRO A 296 -6.45 -24.25 -19.23
C PRO A 296 -5.30 -23.65 -18.39
N TYR A 297 -4.49 -22.80 -19.01
CA TYR A 297 -3.45 -22.06 -18.30
C TYR A 297 -4.03 -21.19 -17.19
N ILE A 298 -3.47 -21.33 -15.98
CA ILE A 298 -3.88 -20.53 -14.81
C ILE A 298 -2.83 -19.44 -14.58
N PRO A 299 -3.21 -18.14 -14.65
CA PRO A 299 -2.34 -17.02 -14.31
C PRO A 299 -1.73 -17.19 -12.91
N ALA A 300 -0.46 -16.80 -12.74
CA ALA A 300 0.28 -16.98 -11.50
C ALA A 300 -0.42 -16.33 -10.29
N GLU A 301 -1.10 -15.21 -10.49
CA GLU A 301 -1.82 -14.44 -9.47
C GLU A 301 -2.95 -15.24 -8.80
N LEU A 302 -3.53 -16.22 -9.50
CA LEU A 302 -4.64 -17.06 -9.00
C LEU A 302 -4.18 -18.33 -8.28
N ARG A 303 -2.88 -18.67 -8.32
CA ARG A 303 -2.33 -19.97 -7.87
C ARG A 303 -2.20 -20.07 -6.34
N GLU A 304 -3.31 -19.84 -5.63
CA GLU A 304 -3.38 -19.77 -4.18
C GLU A 304 -4.11 -20.98 -3.54
N GLY A 305 -4.81 -21.81 -4.33
CA GLY A 305 -5.61 -22.94 -3.85
C GLY A 305 -6.95 -22.51 -3.25
N LEU A 306 -7.60 -21.53 -3.87
CA LEU A 306 -8.86 -20.91 -3.44
C LEU A 306 -10.03 -21.22 -4.40
N GLY A 307 -9.94 -22.35 -5.11
CA GLY A 307 -10.98 -22.79 -6.06
C GLY A 307 -10.60 -22.58 -7.53
N GLU A 308 -9.38 -22.12 -7.83
CA GLU A 308 -8.96 -21.81 -9.20
C GLU A 308 -8.81 -23.07 -10.07
N LEU A 309 -8.48 -24.22 -9.48
CA LEU A 309 -8.34 -25.49 -10.20
C LEU A 309 -9.70 -26.03 -10.63
N GLU A 310 -10.69 -25.91 -9.75
CA GLU A 310 -12.08 -26.28 -10.03
C GLU A 310 -12.67 -25.36 -11.12
N LEU A 311 -12.46 -24.05 -11.00
CA LEU A 311 -12.86 -23.09 -12.03
C LEU A 311 -12.18 -23.37 -13.37
N ALA A 312 -10.90 -23.75 -13.37
CA ALA A 312 -10.17 -24.13 -14.57
C ALA A 312 -10.72 -25.41 -15.21
N ALA A 313 -11.01 -26.44 -14.41
CA ALA A 313 -11.57 -27.70 -14.88
C ALA A 313 -12.98 -27.53 -15.49
N GLU A 314 -13.75 -26.54 -15.00
CA GLU A 314 -15.06 -26.20 -15.52
C GLU A 314 -15.03 -25.15 -16.65
N GLU A 315 -13.84 -24.72 -17.10
CA GLU A 315 -13.64 -23.64 -18.07
C GLU A 315 -14.31 -22.31 -17.68
N LYS A 316 -14.36 -22.02 -16.38
CA LYS A 316 -14.97 -20.82 -15.76
C LYS A 316 -13.95 -19.83 -15.20
N LEU A 317 -12.68 -19.93 -15.59
CA LEU A 317 -11.70 -18.94 -15.15
C LEU A 317 -12.10 -17.53 -15.62
N PRO A 318 -12.07 -16.53 -14.73
CA PRO A 318 -12.41 -15.17 -15.10
C PRO A 318 -11.35 -14.57 -16.04
N ARG A 319 -11.78 -13.72 -16.97
CA ARG A 319 -10.87 -12.80 -17.64
C ARG A 319 -10.50 -11.70 -16.65
N LEU A 320 -9.29 -11.79 -16.12
CA LEU A 320 -8.78 -10.87 -15.12
C LEU A 320 -8.64 -9.46 -15.67
N ILE A 321 -8.97 -8.47 -14.85
CA ILE A 321 -8.79 -7.05 -15.14
C ILE A 321 -7.32 -6.73 -15.47
N GLU A 322 -7.11 -5.81 -16.39
CA GLU A 322 -5.82 -5.24 -16.76
C GLU A 322 -5.75 -3.76 -16.34
N TYR A 323 -4.53 -3.24 -16.14
CA TYR A 323 -4.34 -1.84 -15.79
C TYR A 323 -4.94 -0.88 -16.84
N ALA A 324 -4.91 -1.30 -18.12
CA ALA A 324 -5.47 -0.54 -19.24
C ALA A 324 -7.01 -0.54 -19.29
N ASP A 325 -7.68 -1.42 -18.53
CA ASP A 325 -9.15 -1.43 -18.46
C ASP A 325 -9.69 -0.27 -17.61
N LEU A 326 -8.85 0.34 -16.76
CA LEU A 326 -9.25 1.45 -15.91
C LEU A 326 -9.47 2.71 -16.75
N THR A 327 -10.70 3.22 -16.73
CA THR A 327 -11.12 4.39 -17.51
C THR A 327 -11.13 5.67 -16.69
N GLY A 328 -11.05 5.58 -15.36
CA GLY A 328 -10.94 6.73 -14.48
C GLY A 328 -10.57 6.38 -13.04
N SER A 329 -10.53 7.39 -12.18
CA SER A 329 -10.18 7.27 -10.76
C SER A 329 -11.16 8.08 -9.92
N LEU A 330 -11.67 7.55 -8.80
CA LEU A 330 -12.75 8.17 -8.02
C LEU A 330 -12.38 8.61 -6.59
N HIS A 331 -11.18 8.30 -6.11
CA HIS A 331 -10.73 8.71 -4.78
C HIS A 331 -9.35 9.37 -4.87
N ASN A 332 -9.36 10.71 -4.94
CA ASN A 332 -8.16 11.53 -5.13
C ASN A 332 -8.31 12.85 -4.37
N HIS A 333 -7.20 13.36 -3.87
CA HIS A 333 -7.13 14.54 -3.00
C HIS A 333 -6.37 15.67 -3.69
N THR A 334 -6.71 16.90 -3.32
CA THR A 334 -6.15 18.11 -3.92
C THR A 334 -5.66 19.06 -2.83
N THR A 335 -5.12 20.21 -3.23
CA THR A 335 -4.79 21.29 -2.29
C THR A 335 -5.97 21.87 -1.51
N TYR A 336 -7.21 21.40 -1.76
CA TYR A 336 -8.36 21.75 -0.94
C TYR A 336 -8.32 21.09 0.45
N SER A 337 -7.86 19.83 0.56
CA SER A 337 -7.48 19.19 1.83
C SER A 337 -5.95 19.12 1.98
N ASP A 338 -5.37 17.94 1.82
CA ASP A 338 -4.00 17.56 2.11
C ASP A 338 -3.24 17.02 0.88
N GLY A 339 -3.86 17.11 -0.30
CA GLY A 339 -3.17 16.91 -1.56
C GLY A 339 -2.14 18.00 -1.84
N LYS A 340 -1.11 17.65 -2.62
CA LYS A 340 -0.01 18.54 -3.00
C LYS A 340 -0.27 19.28 -4.30
N ASN A 341 -1.11 18.72 -5.16
CA ASN A 341 -1.42 19.27 -6.47
C ASN A 341 -2.78 19.98 -6.47
N THR A 342 -2.87 21.05 -7.25
CA THR A 342 -4.14 21.75 -7.44
C THR A 342 -5.14 20.86 -8.17
N LEU A 343 -6.43 21.18 -8.04
CA LEU A 343 -7.49 20.45 -8.71
C LEU A 343 -7.26 20.42 -10.25
N ARG A 344 -6.86 21.56 -10.84
CA ARG A 344 -6.49 21.64 -12.26
C ARG A 344 -5.30 20.74 -12.61
N GLU A 345 -4.25 20.72 -11.79
CA GLU A 345 -3.07 19.86 -12.04
C GLU A 345 -3.44 18.38 -12.01
N MET A 346 -4.24 17.96 -11.01
CA MET A 346 -4.73 16.58 -10.91
C MET A 346 -5.61 16.21 -12.10
N ALA A 347 -6.53 17.09 -12.50
CA ALA A 347 -7.42 16.87 -13.64
C ALA A 347 -6.65 16.80 -14.97
N ALA A 348 -5.71 17.72 -15.20
CA ALA A 348 -4.90 17.74 -16.41
C ALA A 348 -4.04 16.47 -16.50
N TYR A 349 -3.39 16.08 -15.42
CA TYR A 349 -2.56 14.87 -15.39
C TYR A 349 -3.38 13.61 -15.65
N CYS A 350 -4.53 13.47 -14.97
CA CYS A 350 -5.45 12.34 -15.16
C CYS A 350 -5.94 12.23 -16.61
N ARG A 351 -6.35 13.35 -17.22
CA ARG A 351 -6.74 13.41 -18.63
C ARG A 351 -5.59 13.03 -19.56
N ASP A 352 -4.39 13.56 -19.32
CA ASP A 352 -3.23 13.35 -20.18
C ASP A 352 -2.69 11.90 -20.08
N MET A 353 -3.00 11.17 -18.99
CA MET A 353 -2.82 9.72 -18.87
C MET A 353 -3.81 8.91 -19.73
N GLY A 354 -4.81 9.55 -20.35
CA GLY A 354 -5.83 8.89 -21.16
C GLY A 354 -7.08 8.46 -20.40
N LEU A 355 -7.22 8.84 -19.13
CA LEU A 355 -8.44 8.59 -18.35
C LEU A 355 -9.56 9.53 -18.81
N GLN A 356 -10.79 9.04 -18.74
CA GLN A 356 -12.01 9.73 -19.17
C GLN A 356 -12.58 10.63 -18.07
N TYR A 357 -12.30 10.31 -16.80
CA TYR A 357 -12.81 11.07 -15.67
C TYR A 357 -11.95 11.01 -14.41
N LEU A 358 -12.18 12.00 -13.55
CA LEU A 358 -11.58 12.13 -12.23
C LEU A 358 -12.67 12.41 -11.17
N GLY A 359 -12.73 11.61 -10.11
CA GLY A 359 -13.47 11.92 -8.90
C GLY A 359 -12.55 12.58 -7.89
N ILE A 360 -12.93 13.78 -7.45
CA ILE A 360 -12.29 14.48 -6.34
C ILE A 360 -12.99 14.05 -5.05
N SER A 361 -12.22 13.68 -4.03
CA SER A 361 -12.72 13.17 -2.76
C SER A 361 -11.90 13.70 -1.59
N ASP A 362 -11.64 15.01 -1.57
CA ASP A 362 -10.97 15.66 -0.43
C ASP A 362 -11.71 15.37 0.89
N HIS A 363 -11.00 15.42 2.01
CA HIS A 363 -11.55 15.04 3.32
C HIS A 363 -12.64 15.98 3.86
N SER A 364 -13.59 15.42 4.61
CA SER A 364 -14.67 16.15 5.28
C SER A 364 -14.24 16.91 6.56
N GLN A 365 -15.16 17.72 7.10
CA GLN A 365 -14.92 18.70 8.17
C GLN A 365 -14.23 18.17 9.45
N SER A 366 -14.43 16.91 9.85
CA SER A 366 -13.82 16.34 11.05
C SER A 366 -12.36 15.94 10.88
N ALA A 367 -11.87 15.86 9.65
CA ALA A 367 -10.48 15.55 9.32
C ALA A 367 -9.56 16.78 9.49
N TYR A 368 -9.58 17.41 10.67
CA TYR A 368 -8.78 18.62 10.96
C TYR A 368 -7.28 18.43 10.70
N TYR A 369 -6.77 17.20 10.87
CA TYR A 369 -5.36 16.86 10.65
C TYR A 369 -4.97 16.91 9.16
N ALA A 370 -5.95 16.86 8.26
CA ALA A 370 -5.78 16.86 6.81
C ALA A 370 -6.43 18.09 6.14
N GLY A 371 -6.78 19.12 6.91
CA GLY A 371 -7.39 20.32 6.35
C GLY A 371 -8.82 20.13 5.85
N GLY A 372 -9.58 19.22 6.51
CA GLY A 372 -10.96 18.89 6.18
C GLY A 372 -11.84 20.08 5.79
N LEU A 373 -12.57 19.93 4.69
CA LEU A 373 -13.33 21.02 4.08
C LEU A 373 -14.50 21.44 4.96
N GLN A 374 -14.73 22.74 5.06
CA GLN A 374 -16.00 23.30 5.52
C GLN A 374 -16.95 23.49 4.34
N ILE A 375 -18.26 23.63 4.59
CA ILE A 375 -19.29 23.77 3.53
C ILE A 375 -18.96 24.88 2.50
N GLU A 376 -18.42 26.01 2.95
CA GLU A 376 -18.03 27.10 2.04
C GLU A 376 -16.84 26.74 1.14
N GLN A 377 -15.91 25.91 1.62
CA GLN A 377 -14.79 25.39 0.81
C GLN A 377 -15.30 24.38 -0.21
N VAL A 378 -16.24 23.49 0.16
CA VAL A 378 -16.93 22.57 -0.75
C VAL A 378 -17.57 23.34 -1.90
N ARG A 379 -18.34 24.39 -1.61
CA ARG A 379 -18.99 25.23 -2.64
C ARG A 379 -17.99 25.96 -3.53
N LYS A 380 -16.83 26.34 -3.00
CA LYS A 380 -15.74 26.91 -3.80
C LYS A 380 -15.17 25.86 -4.76
N GLN A 381 -14.88 24.67 -4.25
CA GLN A 381 -14.39 23.55 -5.05
C GLN A 381 -15.37 23.15 -6.15
N HIS A 382 -16.67 23.03 -5.84
CA HIS A 382 -17.70 22.70 -6.83
C HIS A 382 -17.75 23.70 -7.98
N ARG A 383 -17.60 25.01 -7.71
CA ARG A 383 -17.55 26.05 -8.75
C ARG A 383 -16.31 25.92 -9.62
N GLU A 384 -15.16 25.57 -9.04
CA GLU A 384 -13.94 25.32 -9.81
C GLU A 384 -14.08 24.06 -10.68
N ILE A 385 -14.66 22.99 -10.15
CA ILE A 385 -14.99 21.77 -10.90
C ILE A 385 -15.92 22.08 -12.08
N ASP A 386 -16.96 22.88 -11.87
CA ASP A 386 -17.90 23.26 -12.93
C ASP A 386 -17.22 24.06 -14.05
N ALA A 387 -16.34 24.99 -13.70
CA ALA A 387 -15.56 25.76 -14.68
C ALA A 387 -14.60 24.86 -15.46
N LEU A 388 -13.90 23.94 -14.78
CA LEU A 388 -12.97 23.01 -15.42
C LEU A 388 -13.69 21.99 -16.31
N ASN A 389 -14.87 21.51 -15.92
CA ASN A 389 -15.68 20.63 -16.76
C ASN A 389 -16.11 21.29 -18.08
N GLN A 390 -16.36 22.60 -18.08
CA GLN A 390 -16.63 23.34 -19.32
C GLN A 390 -15.38 23.46 -20.21
N GLU A 391 -14.21 23.61 -19.59
CA GLU A 391 -12.93 23.77 -20.31
C GLU A 391 -12.36 22.45 -20.84
N MET A 392 -12.49 21.37 -20.08
CA MET A 392 -11.78 20.11 -20.31
C MET A 392 -12.61 19.04 -21.03
N ALA A 393 -13.85 19.35 -21.39
CA ALA A 393 -14.72 18.42 -22.13
C ALA A 393 -14.00 17.83 -23.37
N PRO A 394 -14.13 16.51 -23.64
CA PRO A 394 -15.09 15.57 -23.04
C PRO A 394 -14.66 14.93 -21.70
N PHE A 395 -13.48 15.28 -21.16
CA PHE A 395 -13.05 14.79 -19.84
C PHE A 395 -13.96 15.36 -18.74
N ARG A 396 -14.31 14.54 -17.75
CA ARG A 396 -15.23 14.95 -16.67
C ARG A 396 -14.61 14.79 -15.29
N ILE A 397 -14.79 15.81 -14.47
CA ILE A 397 -14.48 15.82 -13.05
C ILE A 397 -15.79 15.65 -12.27
N PHE A 398 -15.87 14.63 -11.41
CA PHE A 398 -16.99 14.37 -10.52
C PHE A 398 -16.75 15.00 -9.15
N LYS A 399 -17.81 15.58 -8.58
CA LYS A 399 -17.84 16.21 -7.25
C LYS A 399 -18.05 15.15 -6.19
N GLY A 400 -16.97 14.60 -5.64
CA GLY A 400 -17.04 13.66 -4.53
C GLY A 400 -16.59 14.27 -3.21
N ILE A 401 -16.64 13.45 -2.17
CA ILE A 401 -16.08 13.74 -0.85
C ILE A 401 -15.68 12.42 -0.19
N GLU A 402 -14.53 12.42 0.48
CA GLU A 402 -14.28 11.40 1.49
C GLU A 402 -14.86 11.85 2.83
N SER A 403 -16.06 11.36 3.12
CA SER A 403 -16.75 11.63 4.38
C SER A 403 -16.22 10.69 5.46
N ASP A 404 -15.74 11.30 6.55
CA ASP A 404 -15.50 10.59 7.79
C ASP A 404 -16.78 9.89 8.28
N ILE A 405 -16.62 8.66 8.76
CA ILE A 405 -17.62 7.94 9.54
C ILE A 405 -17.39 8.27 11.00
N LEU A 406 -18.35 8.93 11.65
CA LEU A 406 -18.27 9.35 13.05
C LEU A 406 -18.33 8.14 14.00
N ALA A 407 -18.10 8.37 15.29
CA ALA A 407 -18.01 7.29 16.28
C ALA A 407 -19.31 6.49 16.46
N ASP A 408 -20.45 7.08 16.11
CA ASP A 408 -21.78 6.47 16.10
C ASP A 408 -22.17 5.86 14.74
N GLY A 409 -21.30 5.95 13.74
CA GLY A 409 -21.53 5.42 12.39
C GLY A 409 -22.24 6.38 11.43
N SER A 410 -22.64 7.58 11.88
CA SER A 410 -23.15 8.62 11.00
C SER A 410 -22.05 9.21 10.11
N LEU A 411 -22.43 9.84 9.00
CA LEU A 411 -21.50 10.58 8.13
C LEU A 411 -21.28 11.99 8.65
N ASP A 412 -20.10 12.52 8.39
CA ASP A 412 -19.61 13.81 8.88
C ASP A 412 -20.26 15.06 8.23
N TYR A 413 -21.27 14.87 7.37
CA TYR A 413 -22.12 15.96 6.87
C TYR A 413 -23.61 15.62 7.02
N PRO A 414 -24.47 16.64 7.21
CA PRO A 414 -25.91 16.43 7.19
C PRO A 414 -26.39 16.09 5.78
N MET A 415 -27.54 15.42 5.69
CA MET A 415 -28.04 14.80 4.46
C MET A 415 -28.29 15.80 3.32
N ASP A 416 -28.69 17.03 3.63
CA ASP A 416 -28.87 18.11 2.65
C ASP A 416 -27.55 18.51 1.97
N GLN A 417 -26.45 18.47 2.71
CA GLN A 417 -25.11 18.73 2.18
C GLN A 417 -24.57 17.53 1.41
N LEU A 418 -24.80 16.31 1.90
CA LEU A 418 -24.44 15.09 1.18
C LEU A 418 -25.12 14.99 -0.20
N ALA A 419 -26.33 15.55 -0.32
CA ALA A 419 -27.05 15.64 -1.58
C ALA A 419 -26.40 16.58 -2.62
N GLU A 420 -25.45 17.44 -2.25
CA GLU A 420 -24.77 18.31 -3.21
C GLU A 420 -23.73 17.55 -4.05
N PHE A 421 -23.17 16.45 -3.53
CA PHE A 421 -22.14 15.66 -4.19
C PHE A 421 -22.71 14.72 -5.27
N ASP A 422 -21.88 14.35 -6.24
CA ASP A 422 -22.15 13.30 -7.22
C ASP A 422 -22.01 11.91 -6.57
N PHE A 423 -21.04 11.75 -5.66
CA PHE A 423 -20.82 10.52 -4.90
C PHE A 423 -20.16 10.80 -3.54
N VAL A 424 -20.27 9.86 -2.61
CA VAL A 424 -19.69 9.95 -1.26
C VAL A 424 -18.90 8.67 -0.97
N VAL A 425 -17.62 8.83 -0.62
CA VAL A 425 -16.75 7.77 -0.09
C VAL A 425 -16.82 7.84 1.43
N ALA A 426 -17.25 6.76 2.08
CA ALA A 426 -17.34 6.69 3.54
C ALA A 426 -16.14 5.92 4.10
N SER A 427 -15.40 6.55 5.03
CA SER A 427 -14.14 6.02 5.56
C SER A 427 -14.00 6.23 7.07
N ILE A 428 -13.32 5.31 7.78
CA ILE A 428 -12.95 5.51 9.20
C ILE A 428 -11.49 5.93 9.30
N HIS A 429 -11.24 7.13 9.83
CA HIS A 429 -9.87 7.62 10.08
C HIS A 429 -9.49 7.68 11.56
N ALA A 430 -10.47 7.83 12.44
CA ALA A 430 -10.28 8.02 13.87
C ALA A 430 -10.90 6.90 14.72
N ASN A 431 -10.38 6.75 15.94
CA ASN A 431 -10.84 5.76 16.93
C ASN A 431 -10.75 4.32 16.40
N LEU A 432 -9.61 3.94 15.84
CA LEU A 432 -9.41 2.61 15.22
C LEU A 432 -9.30 1.47 16.23
N ASN A 433 -9.07 1.77 17.51
CA ASN A 433 -9.08 0.74 18.55
C ASN A 433 -10.53 0.46 18.99
N MET A 434 -11.15 -0.55 18.36
CA MET A 434 -12.54 -0.96 18.55
C MET A 434 -12.64 -2.48 18.65
N SER A 435 -13.71 -2.98 19.28
CA SER A 435 -14.06 -4.40 19.18
C SER A 435 -14.66 -4.69 17.79
N LEU A 436 -14.69 -5.98 17.44
CA LEU A 436 -15.29 -6.47 16.18
C LEU A 436 -16.73 -5.97 16.01
N GLU A 437 -17.54 -6.07 17.07
CA GLU A 437 -18.96 -5.68 17.06
C GLU A 437 -19.10 -4.19 16.80
N LYS A 438 -18.34 -3.36 17.54
CA LYS A 438 -18.40 -1.90 17.42
C LYS A 438 -17.93 -1.41 16.06
N ALA A 439 -16.84 -1.96 15.55
CA ALA A 439 -16.32 -1.59 14.23
C ALA A 439 -17.30 -1.97 13.11
N THR A 440 -17.88 -3.18 13.20
CA THR A 440 -18.86 -3.67 12.23
C THR A 440 -20.13 -2.81 12.26
N GLU A 441 -20.73 -2.57 13.43
CA GLU A 441 -21.94 -1.73 13.57
C GLU A 441 -21.72 -0.30 13.03
N ARG A 442 -20.54 0.29 13.31
CA ARG A 442 -20.16 1.61 12.80
C ARG A 442 -20.14 1.65 11.27
N LEU A 443 -19.58 0.62 10.62
CA LEU A 443 -19.58 0.51 9.16
C LEU A 443 -20.97 0.26 8.59
N LEU A 444 -21.75 -0.65 9.19
CA LEU A 444 -23.11 -0.98 8.75
C LEU A 444 -24.02 0.26 8.78
N THR A 445 -23.89 1.09 9.80
CA THR A 445 -24.65 2.35 9.92
C THR A 445 -24.30 3.32 8.79
N ALA A 446 -23.01 3.49 8.48
CA ALA A 446 -22.57 4.33 7.38
C ALA A 446 -23.05 3.79 6.02
N ILE A 447 -22.95 2.48 5.79
CA ILE A 447 -23.39 1.81 4.55
C ILE A 447 -24.91 1.97 4.33
N ALA A 448 -25.69 1.95 5.41
CA ALA A 448 -27.14 2.11 5.35
C ALA A 448 -27.58 3.55 5.04
N THR A 449 -26.67 4.53 5.14
CA THR A 449 -26.98 5.94 4.84
C THR A 449 -27.23 6.13 3.33
N PRO A 450 -28.38 6.71 2.92
CA PRO A 450 -28.80 6.77 1.50
C PRO A 450 -27.78 7.36 0.52
N PHE A 451 -26.99 8.36 0.95
CA PHE A 451 -25.99 9.02 0.10
C PHE A 451 -24.64 8.32 0.04
N THR A 452 -24.38 7.34 0.92
CA THR A 452 -23.15 6.54 0.86
C THR A 452 -23.10 5.84 -0.48
N THR A 453 -22.07 6.13 -1.27
CA THR A 453 -21.92 5.58 -2.62
C THR A 453 -20.82 4.53 -2.67
N MET A 454 -19.74 4.77 -1.95
CA MET A 454 -18.58 3.90 -1.87
C MET A 454 -18.10 3.77 -0.43
N LEU A 455 -17.65 2.59 -0.05
CA LEU A 455 -16.93 2.36 1.20
C LEU A 455 -15.42 2.39 0.93
N GLY A 456 -14.73 3.40 1.47
CA GLY A 456 -13.29 3.59 1.32
C GLY A 456 -12.48 2.73 2.28
N HIS A 457 -11.31 2.26 1.85
CA HIS A 457 -10.33 1.44 2.61
C HIS A 457 -10.84 0.87 3.96
N PRO A 458 -11.69 -0.19 3.92
CA PRO A 458 -12.62 -0.52 4.99
C PRO A 458 -12.03 -1.00 6.31
N THR A 459 -10.74 -1.35 6.35
CA THR A 459 -10.08 -1.89 7.56
C THR A 459 -9.13 -0.89 8.20
N GLY A 460 -8.81 0.21 7.49
CA GLY A 460 -7.82 1.19 7.93
C GLY A 460 -6.43 0.59 8.15
N ARG A 461 -6.13 -0.58 7.58
CA ARG A 461 -4.82 -1.24 7.70
C ARG A 461 -3.72 -0.41 7.05
N LEU A 462 -2.50 -0.62 7.53
CA LEU A 462 -1.29 -0.23 6.82
C LEU A 462 -0.32 -1.41 6.81
N LEU A 463 -0.05 -1.99 5.64
CA LEU A 463 0.85 -3.13 5.46
C LEU A 463 2.19 -2.89 6.14
N LEU A 464 2.64 -3.87 6.92
CA LEU A 464 3.86 -3.86 7.73
C LEU A 464 3.98 -2.72 8.76
N ARG A 465 2.93 -1.91 8.97
CA ARG A 465 2.94 -0.82 9.97
C ARG A 465 1.82 -0.89 11.01
N ARG A 466 0.61 -1.30 10.61
CA ARG A 466 -0.58 -1.32 11.46
C ARG A 466 -1.57 -2.35 10.97
N ALA A 467 -1.93 -3.31 11.82
CA ALA A 467 -3.07 -4.18 11.56
C ALA A 467 -4.36 -3.35 11.38
N GLY A 468 -5.26 -3.79 10.50
CA GLY A 468 -6.59 -3.19 10.39
C GLY A 468 -7.39 -3.40 11.68
N TYR A 469 -8.38 -2.54 11.93
CA TYR A 469 -9.35 -2.82 12.99
C TYR A 469 -10.23 -4.02 12.58
N PRO A 470 -10.66 -4.87 13.53
CA PRO A 470 -11.39 -6.08 13.20
C PRO A 470 -12.79 -5.75 12.69
N ILE A 471 -13.20 -6.36 11.57
CA ILE A 471 -14.55 -6.22 10.99
C ILE A 471 -15.10 -7.59 10.58
N ASP A 472 -16.42 -7.75 10.65
CA ASP A 472 -17.11 -8.85 9.98
C ASP A 472 -17.26 -8.51 8.50
N HIS A 473 -16.31 -9.00 7.70
CA HIS A 473 -16.24 -8.71 6.27
C HIS A 473 -17.48 -9.21 5.53
N LYS A 474 -18.05 -10.36 5.91
CA LYS A 474 -19.26 -10.86 5.26
C LYS A 474 -20.44 -9.95 5.54
N ALA A 475 -20.66 -9.58 6.80
CA ALA A 475 -21.74 -8.66 7.15
C ALA A 475 -21.61 -7.30 6.43
N VAL A 476 -20.39 -6.76 6.34
CA VAL A 476 -20.10 -5.51 5.62
C VAL A 476 -20.37 -5.65 4.12
N ILE A 477 -19.90 -6.72 3.48
CA ILE A 477 -20.11 -6.96 2.04
C ILE A 477 -21.59 -7.17 1.73
N ASP A 478 -22.30 -7.96 2.54
CA ASP A 478 -23.74 -8.21 2.38
C ASP A 478 -24.56 -6.92 2.53
N ALA A 479 -24.14 -6.02 3.44
CA ALA A 479 -24.74 -4.71 3.58
C ALA A 479 -24.46 -3.83 2.36
N CYS A 480 -23.23 -3.82 1.85
CA CYS A 480 -22.89 -3.13 0.62
C CYS A 480 -23.74 -3.61 -0.56
N ALA A 481 -23.93 -4.93 -0.71
CA ALA A 481 -24.81 -5.51 -1.73
C ALA A 481 -26.26 -5.04 -1.58
N ARG A 482 -26.80 -5.07 -0.36
CA ARG A 482 -28.19 -4.65 -0.07
C ARG A 482 -28.43 -3.17 -0.36
N HIS A 483 -27.48 -2.31 -0.01
CA HIS A 483 -27.58 -0.85 -0.18
C HIS A 483 -26.99 -0.37 -1.51
N GLY A 484 -26.48 -1.29 -2.34
CA GLY A 484 -25.81 -1.00 -3.60
C GLY A 484 -24.56 -0.13 -3.44
N VAL A 485 -23.89 -0.19 -2.29
CA VAL A 485 -22.66 0.57 -2.01
C VAL A 485 -21.48 -0.15 -2.66
N ILE A 486 -20.66 0.60 -3.40
CA ILE A 486 -19.43 0.11 -4.05
C ILE A 486 -18.36 -0.10 -2.96
N ILE A 487 -17.49 -1.09 -3.09
CA ILE A 487 -16.35 -1.25 -2.17
C ILE A 487 -15.06 -0.84 -2.88
N GLU A 488 -14.26 -0.02 -2.22
CA GLU A 488 -12.94 0.36 -2.70
C GLU A 488 -11.91 -0.77 -2.49
N VAL A 489 -11.08 -0.99 -3.53
CA VAL A 489 -9.71 -1.52 -3.39
C VAL A 489 -8.77 -0.34 -3.52
N ASN A 490 -8.27 0.10 -2.37
CA ASN A 490 -7.37 1.23 -2.27
C ASN A 490 -5.98 0.79 -2.72
N ALA A 491 -5.55 1.30 -3.86
CA ALA A 491 -4.37 0.88 -4.58
C ALA A 491 -3.07 1.41 -3.97
N ASN A 492 -3.13 2.29 -2.97
CA ASN A 492 -1.94 2.75 -2.27
C ASN A 492 -1.15 1.55 -1.72
N PRO A 493 0.16 1.43 -2.00
CA PRO A 493 0.98 0.30 -1.56
C PRO A 493 1.09 0.11 -0.05
N TRP A 494 0.74 1.12 0.75
CA TRP A 494 0.64 0.97 2.19
C TRP A 494 -0.68 0.34 2.62
N ARG A 495 -1.74 0.38 1.80
CA ARG A 495 -3.09 -0.06 2.16
C ARG A 495 -3.46 -1.38 1.50
N LEU A 496 -3.60 -1.37 0.16
CA LEU A 496 -4.15 -2.48 -0.64
C LEU A 496 -5.42 -3.04 0.01
N ASP A 497 -6.39 -2.17 0.29
CA ASP A 497 -7.56 -2.42 1.15
C ASP A 497 -8.85 -2.00 0.43
N LEU A 498 -9.83 -2.84 0.15
CA LEU A 498 -10.11 -4.19 0.66
C LEU A 498 -9.06 -5.26 0.33
N ASP A 499 -8.84 -6.18 1.28
CA ASP A 499 -7.99 -7.37 1.06
C ASP A 499 -8.55 -8.26 -0.07
N TRP A 500 -7.68 -8.66 -1.00
CA TRP A 500 -8.07 -9.45 -2.18
C TRP A 500 -8.81 -10.75 -1.87
N ARG A 501 -8.57 -11.33 -0.68
CA ARG A 501 -9.21 -12.57 -0.23
C ARG A 501 -10.73 -12.44 -0.09
N TRP A 502 -11.26 -11.22 -0.02
CA TRP A 502 -12.69 -10.94 0.05
C TRP A 502 -13.32 -10.55 -1.29
N LEU A 503 -12.52 -10.36 -2.35
CA LEU A 503 -13.03 -9.90 -3.64
C LEU A 503 -13.88 -10.95 -4.34
N SER A 504 -13.55 -12.25 -4.22
CA SER A 504 -14.40 -13.32 -4.76
C SER A 504 -15.80 -13.25 -4.16
N TYR A 505 -15.91 -13.20 -2.83
CA TYR A 505 -17.19 -13.10 -2.12
C TYR A 505 -17.95 -11.81 -2.46
N ALA A 506 -17.26 -10.67 -2.56
CA ALA A 506 -17.88 -9.41 -2.96
C ALA A 506 -18.49 -9.49 -4.37
N GLN A 507 -17.80 -10.12 -5.32
CA GLN A 507 -18.31 -10.34 -6.67
C GLN A 507 -19.51 -11.30 -6.69
N GLU A 508 -19.48 -12.38 -5.89
CA GLU A 508 -20.61 -13.31 -5.73
C GLU A 508 -21.87 -12.62 -5.20
N GLN A 509 -21.72 -11.69 -4.25
CA GLN A 509 -22.84 -10.88 -3.74
C GLN A 509 -23.27 -9.75 -4.71
N GLY A 510 -22.59 -9.62 -5.86
CA GLY A 510 -22.89 -8.60 -6.86
C GLY A 510 -22.42 -7.19 -6.50
N VAL A 511 -21.53 -7.05 -5.52
CA VAL A 511 -20.93 -5.76 -5.16
C VAL A 511 -19.91 -5.35 -6.22
N MET A 512 -20.02 -4.11 -6.70
CA MET A 512 -19.02 -3.53 -7.60
C MET A 512 -17.78 -3.12 -6.80
N ILE A 513 -16.61 -3.31 -7.39
CA ILE A 513 -15.32 -2.94 -6.79
C ILE A 513 -14.74 -1.72 -7.51
N SER A 514 -14.19 -0.74 -6.80
CA SER A 514 -13.50 0.41 -7.42
C SER A 514 -12.02 0.39 -7.02
N ILE A 515 -11.11 0.36 -8.00
CA ILE A 515 -9.67 0.42 -7.75
C ILE A 515 -9.24 1.87 -7.75
N ASN A 516 -9.06 2.48 -6.58
CA ASN A 516 -8.68 3.90 -6.48
C ASN A 516 -7.31 4.09 -5.82
N PRO A 517 -6.48 5.04 -6.28
CA PRO A 517 -5.14 5.24 -5.77
C PRO A 517 -5.06 5.96 -4.43
N ASP A 518 -6.11 6.68 -4.02
CA ASP A 518 -6.04 7.60 -2.86
C ASP A 518 -4.90 8.62 -3.10
N ALA A 519 -4.87 9.18 -4.31
CA ALA A 519 -3.76 9.97 -4.81
C ALA A 519 -3.77 11.37 -4.19
N HIS A 520 -2.68 11.70 -3.48
CA HIS A 520 -2.43 13.03 -2.92
C HIS A 520 -1.43 13.85 -3.74
N GLU A 521 -0.85 13.25 -4.78
CA GLU A 521 0.01 13.88 -5.77
C GLU A 521 -0.17 13.16 -7.11
N THR A 522 0.18 13.79 -8.23
CA THR A 522 0.01 13.21 -9.57
C THR A 522 0.71 11.87 -9.74
N ALA A 523 1.90 11.69 -9.13
CA ALA A 523 2.60 10.41 -9.14
C ALA A 523 1.79 9.27 -8.49
N GLY A 524 0.86 9.59 -7.58
CA GLY A 524 0.00 8.62 -6.91
C GLY A 524 -0.98 7.91 -7.84
N PHE A 525 -1.33 8.47 -9.01
CA PHE A 525 -2.21 7.78 -9.97
C PHE A 525 -1.62 6.44 -10.45
N HIS A 526 -0.28 6.32 -10.50
CA HIS A 526 0.38 5.08 -10.89
C HIS A 526 0.22 3.97 -9.86
N ASP A 527 -0.19 4.27 -8.62
CA ASP A 527 -0.44 3.26 -7.60
C ASP A 527 -1.61 2.33 -7.99
N MET A 528 -2.51 2.77 -8.88
CA MET A 528 -3.55 1.92 -9.48
C MET A 528 -2.98 0.62 -10.10
N TYR A 529 -1.71 0.62 -10.51
CA TYR A 529 -0.99 -0.59 -10.93
C TYR A 529 -1.02 -1.66 -9.83
N PHE A 530 -0.66 -1.31 -8.59
CA PHE A 530 -0.63 -2.26 -7.47
C PHE A 530 -2.03 -2.71 -7.06
N GLY A 531 -3.00 -1.79 -7.09
CA GLY A 531 -4.42 -2.14 -6.89
C GLY A 531 -4.92 -3.14 -7.94
N THR A 532 -4.50 -2.99 -9.19
CA THR A 532 -4.82 -3.93 -10.28
C THR A 532 -4.20 -5.31 -10.02
N LEU A 533 -2.93 -5.39 -9.61
CA LEU A 533 -2.29 -6.67 -9.27
C LEU A 533 -3.06 -7.42 -8.17
N VAL A 534 -3.44 -6.72 -7.10
CA VAL A 534 -4.21 -7.28 -5.99
C VAL A 534 -5.62 -7.67 -6.42
N ALA A 535 -6.27 -6.85 -7.27
CA ALA A 535 -7.57 -7.15 -7.83
C ALA A 535 -7.55 -8.42 -8.71
N ARG A 536 -6.52 -8.60 -9.53
CA ARG A 536 -6.30 -9.81 -10.34
C ARG A 536 -6.17 -11.05 -9.48
N LYS A 537 -5.43 -10.99 -8.36
CA LYS A 537 -5.37 -12.09 -7.38
C LYS A 537 -6.73 -12.46 -6.80
N GLY A 538 -7.58 -11.46 -6.57
CA GLY A 538 -8.96 -11.65 -6.12
C GLY A 538 -9.93 -12.10 -7.20
N GLY A 539 -9.44 -12.40 -8.42
CA GLY A 539 -10.27 -12.82 -9.55
C GLY A 539 -11.15 -11.71 -10.12
N LEU A 540 -10.79 -10.43 -9.91
CA LEU A 540 -11.62 -9.31 -10.38
C LEU A 540 -11.61 -9.23 -11.91
N THR A 541 -12.81 -9.07 -12.48
CA THR A 541 -13.04 -8.84 -13.91
C THR A 541 -13.29 -7.36 -14.19
N ALA A 542 -13.04 -6.91 -15.43
CA ALA A 542 -13.36 -5.54 -15.84
C ALA A 542 -14.86 -5.22 -15.67
N GLU A 543 -15.74 -6.19 -15.91
CA GLU A 543 -17.19 -6.05 -15.76
C GLU A 543 -17.62 -5.81 -14.30
N ARG A 544 -16.84 -6.31 -13.32
CA ARG A 544 -17.09 -6.11 -11.88
C ARG A 544 -16.29 -4.96 -11.28
N CYS A 545 -15.46 -4.30 -12.07
CA CYS A 545 -14.75 -3.09 -11.67
C CYS A 545 -15.53 -1.85 -12.07
N PHE A 546 -15.93 -1.05 -11.10
CA PHE A 546 -16.72 0.16 -11.29
C PHE A 546 -15.95 1.16 -12.15
N ASN A 547 -14.71 1.48 -11.78
CA ASN A 547 -13.92 2.47 -12.52
C ASN A 547 -13.22 1.94 -13.79
N ALA A 548 -13.61 0.75 -14.26
CA ALA A 548 -13.36 0.28 -15.63
C ALA A 548 -14.54 0.59 -16.58
N GLN A 549 -15.68 1.06 -16.05
CA GLN A 549 -16.85 1.40 -16.86
C GLN A 549 -16.65 2.72 -17.61
N PRO A 550 -17.25 2.90 -18.80
CA PRO A 550 -17.13 4.16 -19.54
C PRO A 550 -17.81 5.31 -18.79
N LEU A 551 -17.36 6.54 -19.08
CA LEU A 551 -17.83 7.78 -18.46
C LEU A 551 -19.38 7.87 -18.38
N GLU A 552 -20.08 7.54 -19.45
CA GLU A 552 -21.55 7.64 -19.50
C GLU A 552 -22.23 6.71 -18.50
N ALA A 553 -21.68 5.51 -18.29
CA ALA A 553 -22.21 4.54 -17.33
C ALA A 553 -22.02 5.01 -15.88
N ILE A 554 -20.83 5.55 -15.57
CA ILE A 554 -20.52 6.12 -14.24
C ILE A 554 -21.42 7.31 -13.93
N ALA A 555 -21.53 8.25 -14.87
CA ALA A 555 -22.35 9.44 -14.71
C ALA A 555 -23.83 9.08 -14.49
N SER A 556 -24.34 8.12 -15.26
CA SER A 556 -25.71 7.63 -15.11
C SER A 556 -25.95 6.93 -13.77
N HIS A 557 -24.95 6.16 -13.30
CA HIS A 557 -25.02 5.49 -12.00
C HIS A 557 -25.13 6.50 -10.84
N PHE A 558 -24.24 7.49 -10.81
CA PHE A 558 -24.24 8.51 -9.76
C PHE A 558 -25.53 9.33 -9.76
N GLU A 559 -26.02 9.76 -10.93
CA GLU A 559 -27.29 10.49 -11.02
C GLU A 559 -28.47 9.64 -10.53
N ALA A 560 -28.59 8.39 -11.00
CA ALA A 560 -29.67 7.50 -10.59
C ALA A 560 -29.66 7.23 -9.08
N ARG A 561 -28.46 7.04 -8.49
CA ARG A 561 -28.31 6.84 -7.04
C ARG A 561 -28.71 8.08 -6.26
N LYS A 562 -28.25 9.26 -6.69
CA LYS A 562 -28.58 10.54 -6.06
C LYS A 562 -30.08 10.80 -6.07
N GLN A 563 -30.76 10.58 -7.20
CA GLN A 563 -32.22 10.70 -7.29
C GLN A 563 -32.95 9.74 -6.35
N LYS A 564 -32.49 8.48 -6.25
CA LYS A 564 -33.05 7.49 -5.32
C LYS A 564 -32.87 7.91 -3.86
N ALA A 565 -31.71 8.47 -3.50
CA ALA A 565 -31.43 8.95 -2.15
C ALA A 565 -32.28 10.18 -1.79
N LEU A 566 -32.46 11.11 -2.72
CA LEU A 566 -33.34 12.28 -2.57
C LEU A 566 -34.81 11.91 -2.34
N GLN A 567 -35.28 10.80 -2.91
CA GLN A 567 -36.64 10.29 -2.69
C GLN A 567 -36.86 9.68 -1.29
N GLN A 568 -35.78 9.44 -0.54
CA GLN A 568 -35.82 8.89 0.82
C GLN A 568 -35.74 9.98 1.90
N LEU A 569 -35.47 11.23 1.49
CA LEU A 569 -35.59 12.44 2.32
C LEU A 569 -37.02 12.96 2.30
#